data_AF-A0A2W7BP04-F1
#
_entry.id   AF-A0A2W7BP04-F1
#
_cell.length_a   1.000
_cell.length_b   1.000
_cell.length_c   1.000
_cell.angle_alpha   90.00
_cell.angle_beta   90.00
_cell.angle_gamma   90.00
#
_symmetry.space_group_name_H-M   'P 1'
#
loop_
_entity.id
_entity.type
_entity.pdbx_description
1 polymer ?
#
loop_
_entity_poly.entity_id
_entity_poly.type
_entity_poly.pdbx_seq_one_letter_code
_entity_poly.pdbx_strand_id
1 'polypeptide(L)'
;MTLITNPPPTVDYAPSELRADLVAMQNLEVGQLLAITEIQISPSQQELHLQLLEKNQNDQLTDSERQLLKSLRINADYLMLKKAYAWSVLKWKGYPIPELNQLPKE
;
A
#
# COMPACT_ATOMS: atom_id res chain seq x y z
N MET A 1 -32.42 8.06 -18.35
CA MET A 1 -31.03 7.55 -18.34
C MET A 1 -30.43 7.85 -16.98
N THR A 2 -30.40 6.89 -16.07
CA THR A 2 -29.66 7.01 -14.81
C THR A 2 -28.18 6.89 -15.15
N LEU A 3 -27.46 8.02 -15.18
CA LEU A 3 -26.00 7.98 -15.11
C LEU A 3 -25.66 7.29 -13.79
N ILE A 4 -25.21 6.05 -13.86
CA ILE A 4 -24.63 5.36 -12.72
C ILE A 4 -23.27 6.02 -12.52
N THR A 5 -23.25 7.19 -11.87
CA THR A 5 -22.02 7.80 -11.39
C THR A 5 -21.52 6.90 -10.28
N ASN A 6 -20.65 5.94 -10.61
CA ASN A 6 -19.96 5.15 -9.60
C ASN A 6 -19.25 6.16 -8.68
N PRO A 7 -19.51 6.21 -7.37
CA PRO A 7 -18.81 7.14 -6.49
C PRO A 7 -17.32 6.76 -6.41
N PRO A 8 -16.41 7.75 -6.25
CA PRO A 8 -15.00 7.46 -6.05
C PRO A 8 -14.80 6.65 -4.76
N PRO A 9 -13.73 5.85 -4.67
CA PRO A 9 -13.46 5.04 -3.50
C PRO A 9 -13.28 5.91 -2.25
N THR A 10 -14.02 5.57 -1.19
CA THR A 10 -14.02 6.32 0.07
C THR A 10 -12.72 6.16 0.83
N VAL A 11 -12.26 7.24 1.48
CA VAL A 11 -11.05 7.26 2.33
C VAL A 11 -11.36 7.31 3.83
N ASP A 12 -12.63 7.18 4.22
CA ASP A 12 -13.09 7.30 5.61
C ASP A 12 -12.40 6.31 6.56
N TYR A 13 -12.10 5.10 6.08
CA TYR A 13 -11.41 4.08 6.87
C TYR A 13 -9.88 4.25 6.90
N ALA A 14 -9.33 5.18 6.13
CA ALA A 14 -7.88 5.40 6.09
C ALA A 14 -7.42 6.25 7.29
N PRO A 15 -6.19 6.02 7.79
CA PRO A 15 -5.54 6.88 8.78
C PRO A 15 -5.53 8.34 8.29
N SER A 16 -5.75 9.29 9.20
CA SER A 16 -5.79 10.73 8.87
C SER A 16 -4.54 11.20 8.15
N GLU A 17 -3.38 10.62 8.45
CA GLU A 17 -2.09 10.89 7.80
C GLU A 17 -2.10 10.54 6.30
N LEU A 18 -2.84 9.49 5.92
CA LEU A 18 -2.94 9.02 4.54
C LEU A 18 -4.12 9.60 3.79
N ARG A 19 -5.17 10.08 4.46
CA ARG A 19 -6.39 10.59 3.81
C ARG A 19 -6.08 11.65 2.75
N ALA A 20 -5.20 12.61 3.05
CA ALA A 20 -4.84 13.66 2.10
C ALA A 20 -4.13 13.09 0.85
N ASP A 21 -3.23 12.14 1.04
CA ASP A 21 -2.49 11.46 -0.03
C ASP A 21 -3.45 10.63 -0.91
N LEU A 22 -4.37 9.88 -0.30
CA LEU A 22 -5.38 9.08 -1.01
C LEU A 22 -6.36 9.97 -1.79
N VAL A 23 -6.80 11.10 -1.23
CA VAL A 23 -7.63 12.07 -1.96
C VAL A 23 -6.88 12.65 -3.15
N ALA A 24 -5.59 12.95 -3.00
CA ALA A 24 -4.74 13.38 -4.11
C ALA A 24 -4.64 12.29 -5.20
N MET A 25 -4.57 11.01 -4.83
CA MET A 25 -4.55 9.89 -5.78
C MET A 25 -5.77 9.83 -6.71
N GLN A 26 -6.95 10.27 -6.28
CA GLN A 26 -8.15 10.29 -7.14
C GLN A 26 -7.96 11.18 -8.38
N ASN A 27 -7.13 12.22 -8.24
CA ASN A 27 -6.81 13.18 -9.30
C ASN A 27 -5.62 12.75 -10.17
N LEU A 28 -4.94 11.65 -9.82
CA LEU A 28 -3.82 11.15 -10.61
C LEU A 28 -4.29 10.47 -11.91
N GLU A 29 -3.39 10.52 -12.88
CA GLU A 29 -3.52 9.81 -14.15
C GLU A 29 -3.30 8.30 -13.96
N VAL A 30 -3.84 7.49 -14.87
CA VAL A 30 -3.75 6.02 -14.84
C VAL A 30 -2.29 5.54 -14.70
N GLY A 31 -1.36 6.12 -15.45
CA GLY A 31 0.06 5.74 -15.39
C GLY A 31 0.71 6.02 -14.02
N GLN A 32 0.31 7.10 -13.35
CA GLN A 32 0.81 7.43 -12.02
C GLN A 32 0.25 6.49 -10.96
N LEU A 33 -1.03 6.12 -11.08
CA LEU A 33 -1.66 5.12 -10.22
C LEU A 33 -1.01 3.74 -10.38
N LEU A 34 -0.69 3.34 -11.62
CA LEU A 34 0.03 2.10 -11.89
C LEU A 34 1.42 2.10 -11.25
N ALA A 35 2.18 3.19 -11.40
CA ALA A 35 3.49 3.31 -10.76
C ALA A 35 3.40 3.12 -9.23
N ILE A 36 2.34 3.64 -8.59
CA ILE A 36 2.07 3.43 -7.15
C ILE A 36 1.81 1.95 -6.84
N THR A 37 1.05 1.25 -7.70
CA THR A 37 0.80 -0.19 -7.53
C THR A 37 2.05 -1.05 -7.70
N GLU A 38 3.05 -0.56 -8.43
CA GLU A 38 4.33 -1.24 -8.66
C GLU A 38 5.37 -0.92 -7.59
N ILE A 39 5.12 0.02 -6.67
CA ILE A 39 6.04 0.30 -5.57
C ILE A 39 6.18 -0.96 -4.70
N GLN A 40 7.43 -1.33 -4.45
CA GLN A 40 7.82 -2.44 -3.61
C GLN A 40 8.66 -1.94 -2.44
N ILE A 41 8.57 -2.66 -1.32
CA ILE A 41 9.49 -2.46 -0.21
C ILE A 41 10.89 -2.83 -0.69
N SER A 42 11.89 -2.02 -0.34
CA SER A 42 13.25 -2.30 -0.78
C SER A 42 13.77 -3.59 -0.15
N PRO A 43 14.62 -4.37 -0.85
CA PRO A 43 15.13 -5.65 -0.34
C PRO A 43 15.85 -5.49 1.00
N SER A 44 16.55 -4.37 1.21
CA SER A 44 17.21 -4.07 2.50
C SER A 44 16.21 -3.89 3.65
N GLN A 45 15.03 -3.32 3.41
CA GLN A 45 13.99 -3.18 4.43
C GLN A 45 13.34 -4.53 4.74
N GLN A 46 13.16 -5.38 3.72
CA GLN A 46 12.65 -6.73 3.88
C GLN A 46 13.62 -7.62 4.67
N GLU A 47 14.92 -7.58 4.36
CA GLU A 47 15.95 -8.31 5.08
C GLU A 47 16.04 -7.86 6.54
N LEU A 48 16.02 -6.55 6.78
CA LEU A 48 15.98 -5.99 8.13
C LEU A 48 14.73 -6.45 8.90
N HIS A 49 13.57 -6.47 8.26
CA HIS A 49 12.33 -6.95 8.87
C HIS A 49 12.44 -8.43 9.27
N LEU A 50 13.02 -9.28 8.41
CA LEU A 50 13.24 -10.69 8.70
C LEU A 50 14.22 -10.90 9.88
N GLN A 51 15.33 -10.17 9.90
CA GLN A 51 16.29 -10.22 11.00
C GLN A 51 15.65 -9.81 12.33
N LEU A 52 14.84 -8.75 12.33
CA LEU A 52 14.13 -8.29 13.52
C LEU A 52 13.05 -9.29 13.97
N LEU A 53 12.37 -9.97 13.03
CA LEU A 53 11.43 -11.04 13.36
C LEU A 53 12.13 -12.24 13.99
N GLU A 54 13.28 -12.65 13.46
CA GLU A 54 14.08 -13.74 14.02
C GLU A 54 14.56 -13.40 15.43
N LYS A 55 15.07 -12.18 15.66
CA LYS A 55 15.43 -11.70 17.00
C LYS A 55 14.24 -11.63 17.95
N ASN A 56 13.06 -11.28 17.45
CA ASN A 56 11.82 -11.22 18.24
C ASN A 56 11.42 -12.63 18.71
N GLN A 57 11.48 -13.63 17.81
CA GLN A 57 11.21 -15.03 18.15
C GLN A 57 12.17 -15.59 19.20
N ASN A 58 13.39 -15.07 19.26
CA ASN A 58 14.40 -15.46 20.26
C ASN A 58 14.37 -14.58 21.53
N ASP A 59 13.39 -13.69 21.70
CA ASP A 59 13.29 -12.71 22.81
C ASP A 59 14.52 -11.80 22.95
N GLN A 60 15.32 -11.66 21.90
CA GLN A 60 16.57 -10.88 21.88
C GLN A 60 16.36 -9.43 21.41
N LEU A 61 15.11 -9.01 21.20
CA LEU A 61 14.81 -7.69 20.67
C LEU A 61 15.03 -6.61 21.73
N THR A 62 15.83 -5.60 21.40
CA THR A 62 15.94 -4.38 22.21
C THR A 62 14.71 -3.48 22.03
N ASP A 63 14.49 -2.52 22.92
CA ASP A 63 13.36 -1.59 22.80
C ASP A 63 13.45 -0.70 21.55
N SER A 64 14.67 -0.31 21.16
CA SER A 64 14.92 0.42 19.91
C SER A 64 14.56 -0.43 18.68
N GLU A 65 14.91 -1.72 18.69
CA GLU A 65 14.57 -2.65 17.62
C GLU A 65 13.06 -2.98 17.59
N ARG A 66 12.39 -3.04 18.74
CA ARG A 66 10.92 -3.15 18.83
C ARG A 66 10.24 -1.96 18.16
N GLN A 67 10.70 -0.75 18.45
CA GLN A 67 10.18 0.46 17.82
C GLN A 67 10.43 0.46 16.31
N LEU A 68 11.63 0.06 15.87
CA LEU A 68 11.96 -0.06 14.45
C LEU A 68 11.07 -1.09 13.74
N LEU A 69 10.88 -2.27 14.33
CA LEU A 69 10.00 -3.33 13.80
C LEU A 69 8.55 -2.83 13.66
N LYS A 70 8.05 -2.10 14.67
CA LYS A 70 6.72 -1.49 14.60
C LYS A 70 6.61 -0.46 13.48
N SER A 71 7.61 0.40 13.33
CA SER A 71 7.66 1.40 12.25
C SER A 71 7.72 0.76 10.88
N LEU A 72 8.55 -0.29 10.69
CA LEU A 72 8.62 -1.06 9.45
C LEU A 72 7.26 -1.63 9.06
N ARG A 73 6.54 -2.20 10.04
CA ARG A 73 5.21 -2.76 9.83
C ARG A 73 4.17 -1.70 9.45
N ILE A 74 4.14 -0.57 10.17
CA ILE A 74 3.24 0.55 9.83
C ILE A 74 3.53 1.07 8.42
N ASN A 75 4.80 1.23 8.04
CA ASN A 75 5.18 1.66 6.70
C ASN A 75 4.74 0.66 5.62
N ALA A 76 4.87 -0.65 5.88
CA ALA A 76 4.40 -1.68 4.98
C ALA A 76 2.86 -1.66 4.82
N ASP A 77 2.13 -1.52 5.93
CA ASP A 77 0.67 -1.40 5.96
C ASP A 77 0.21 -0.16 5.17
N TYR A 78 0.91 0.98 5.34
CA TYR A 78 0.63 2.22 4.62
C TYR A 78 0.87 2.05 3.12
N LEU A 79 1.96 1.40 2.72
CA LEU A 79 2.23 1.09 1.32
C LEU A 79 1.12 0.20 0.74
N MET A 80 0.73 -0.86 1.45
CA MET A 80 -0.33 -1.78 1.01
C MET A 80 -1.67 -1.05 0.85
N LEU A 81 -2.02 -0.16 1.77
CA LEU A 81 -3.24 0.64 1.68
C LEU A 81 -3.23 1.56 0.45
N LYS A 82 -2.11 2.26 0.19
CA LYS A 82 -1.94 3.11 -1.00
C LYS A 82 -2.10 2.30 -2.28
N LYS A 83 -1.50 1.10 -2.35
CA LYS A 83 -1.62 0.21 -3.51
C LYS A 83 -3.05 -0.27 -3.73
N ALA A 84 -3.72 -0.72 -2.67
CA ALA A 84 -5.11 -1.16 -2.74
C ALA A 84 -6.06 -0.03 -3.16
N TYR A 85 -5.81 1.18 -2.67
CA TYR A 85 -6.56 2.37 -3.06
C TYR A 85 -6.32 2.75 -4.52
N ALA A 86 -5.05 2.75 -4.98
CA ALA A 86 -4.71 3.01 -6.38
C ALA A 86 -5.42 2.03 -7.32
N TRP A 87 -5.46 0.73 -6.98
CA TRP A 87 -6.24 -0.27 -7.72
C TRP A 87 -7.75 0.04 -7.74
N SER A 88 -8.29 0.51 -6.62
CA SER A 88 -9.71 0.89 -6.52
C SER A 88 -10.04 2.11 -7.40
N VAL A 89 -9.15 3.11 -7.44
CA VAL A 89 -9.26 4.29 -8.31
C VAL A 89 -9.13 3.89 -9.79
N LEU A 90 -8.18 3.00 -10.12
CA LEU A 90 -8.01 2.48 -11.48
C LEU A 90 -9.29 1.77 -11.96
N LYS A 91 -9.85 0.89 -11.13
CA LYS A 91 -11.12 0.21 -11.41
C LYS A 91 -12.27 1.21 -11.59
N TRP A 92 -12.33 2.23 -10.74
CA TRP A 92 -13.33 3.30 -10.83
C TRP A 92 -13.21 4.09 -12.14
N LYS A 93 -12.00 4.35 -12.63
CA LYS A 93 -11.72 4.99 -13.92
C LYS A 93 -11.95 4.07 -15.13
N GLY A 94 -12.38 2.82 -14.92
CA GLY A 94 -12.64 1.85 -15.99
C GLY A 94 -11.40 1.13 -16.50
N TYR A 95 -10.27 1.20 -15.78
CA TYR A 95 -9.08 0.43 -16.12
C TYR A 95 -9.30 -1.05 -15.77
N PRO A 96 -9.05 -1.99 -16.70
CA PRO A 96 -9.13 -3.41 -16.39
C PRO A 96 -8.01 -3.74 -15.40
N ILE A 97 -8.38 -4.22 -14.21
CA ILE A 97 -7.39 -4.78 -13.28
C ILE A 97 -6.80 -6.00 -13.99
N PRO A 98 -5.48 -6.05 -14.25
CA PRO A 98 -4.83 -7.24 -14.75
C PRO A 98 -5.12 -8.38 -13.78
N GLU A 99 -5.57 -9.51 -14.28
CA GLU A 99 -5.79 -10.68 -13.44
C GLU A 99 -4.50 -11.02 -12.69
N LEU A 100 -4.60 -11.60 -11.49
CA LEU A 100 -3.44 -11.92 -10.62
C LEU A 100 -2.28 -12.62 -11.36
N ASN A 101 -2.55 -13.30 -12.47
CA ASN A 101 -1.57 -13.94 -13.36
C ASN A 101 -0.69 -12.98 -14.19
N GLN A 102 -1.00 -11.68 -14.23
CA GLN A 102 -0.24 -10.65 -14.94
C GLN A 102 0.49 -9.68 -13.99
N LEU A 103 0.35 -9.85 -12.68
CA LEU A 103 1.25 -9.21 -11.73
C LEU A 103 2.67 -9.78 -11.98
N PRO A 104 3.72 -8.96 -11.94
CA PRO A 104 5.09 -9.45 -12.06
C PRO A 104 5.28 -10.56 -11.03
N LYS A 105 5.58 -11.76 -11.53
CA LYS A 105 5.93 -12.91 -10.70
C LYS A 105 7.22 -12.57 -9.97
N GLU A 106 7.23 -12.92 -8.68
CA GLU A 106 8.34 -12.85 -7.73
C GLU A 106 9.71 -13.25 -8.32
#